data_AF-A0A2N1AJF5-F1
#
_entry.id   AF-A0A2N1AJF5-F1
#
_cell.length_a   1.000
_cell.length_b   1.000
_cell.length_c   1.000
_cell.angle_alpha   90.00
_cell.angle_beta   90.00
_cell.angle_gamma   90.00
#
_symmetry.space_group_name_H-M   'P 1'
#
loop_
_entity.id
_entity.type
_entity.pdbx_description
1 polymer ?
#
loop_
_entity_poly.entity_id
_entity_poly.type
_entity_poly.pdbx_seq_one_letter_code
_entity_poly.pdbx_strand_id
1 'polypeptide(L)'
;MSDKLICEVFKSSRKDEMYLYVDKRQGLANIPAPLLETFGKPVPVFTMLLTADKKLSRVNAADVVEGINDKGFYLQMPPPKEAYLLDMHRAHVASHSNMRSDDE
;
A
#
# COMPACT_ATOMS: atom_id res chain seq x y z
N MET A 1 -0.59 22.78 -10.18
CA MET A 1 0.67 22.71 -9.41
C MET A 1 1.03 21.24 -9.31
N SER A 2 2.20 20.81 -9.77
CA SER A 2 2.64 19.43 -9.52
C SER A 2 3.14 19.37 -8.08
N ASP A 3 2.29 18.93 -7.14
CA ASP A 3 2.73 18.71 -5.77
C ASP A 3 3.71 17.52 -5.76
N LYS A 4 5.00 17.87 -5.62
CA LYS A 4 6.09 16.91 -5.52
C LYS A 4 6.62 16.97 -4.09
N LEU A 5 6.69 15.83 -3.43
CA LEU A 5 7.24 15.72 -2.07
C LEU A 5 8.24 14.57 -1.97
N ILE A 6 9.16 14.68 -1.02
CA ILE A 6 10.05 13.57 -0.69
C ILE A 6 9.32 12.69 0.30
N CYS A 7 8.80 11.57 -0.18
CA CYS A 7 8.03 10.62 0.60
C CYS A 7 8.96 9.61 1.26
N GLU A 8 8.80 9.39 2.55
CA GLU A 8 9.40 8.27 3.26
C GLU A 8 8.33 7.22 3.55
N VAL A 9 8.67 5.95 3.34
CA VAL A 9 7.76 4.82 3.52
C VAL A 9 8.25 3.94 4.66
N PHE A 10 7.34 3.67 5.60
CA PHE A 10 7.55 2.79 6.73
C PHE A 10 6.66 1.55 6.60
N LYS A 11 7.18 0.39 6.96
CA LYS A 11 6.37 -0.82 7.15
C LYS A 11 6.05 -1.04 8.62
N SER A 12 4.90 -1.65 8.89
CA SER A 12 4.53 -2.08 10.23
C SER A 12 5.43 -3.21 10.70
N SER A 13 5.75 -3.23 12.00
CA SER A 13 6.40 -4.37 12.66
C SER A 13 5.40 -5.43 13.16
N ARG A 14 4.10 -5.16 13.04
CA ARG A 14 3.01 -5.99 13.59
C ARG A 14 2.14 -6.64 12.52
N LYS A 15 1.96 -5.97 11.38
CA LYS A 15 1.13 -6.45 10.27
C LYS A 15 1.92 -6.39 8.97
N ASP A 16 2.05 -7.55 8.32
CA ASP A 16 2.63 -7.59 6.99
C ASP A 16 1.80 -6.78 6.00
N GLU A 17 2.49 -6.19 5.03
CA GLU A 17 1.89 -5.43 3.93
C GLU A 17 1.10 -4.16 4.35
N MET A 18 1.25 -3.72 5.61
CA MET A 18 0.76 -2.43 6.10
C MET A 18 1.86 -1.37 6.04
N TYR A 19 1.58 -0.24 5.39
CA TYR A 19 2.56 0.81 5.16
C TYR A 19 2.05 2.20 5.52
N LEU A 20 2.96 3.03 6.04
CA LEU A 20 2.76 4.46 6.25
C LEU A 20 3.62 5.25 5.27
N TYR A 21 3.02 6.24 4.63
CA TYR A 21 3.67 7.20 3.75
C TYR A 21 3.61 8.56 4.42
N VAL A 22 4.75 9.25 4.51
CA VAL A 22 4.85 10.57 5.16
C VAL A 22 5.78 11.48 4.36
N ASP A 23 5.63 12.79 4.54
CA ASP A 23 6.66 13.74 4.11
C ASP A 23 7.91 13.52 4.97
N LYS A 24 9.05 13.28 4.32
CA LYS A 24 10.34 13.04 4.98
C LYS A 24 10.75 14.15 5.94
N ARG A 25 10.33 15.39 5.70
CA ARG A 25 10.62 16.54 6.58
C ARG A 25 9.82 16.48 7.87
N GLN A 26 8.60 15.95 7.82
CA GLN A 26 7.71 15.85 8.98
C GLN A 26 7.87 14.51 9.72
N GLY A 27 8.26 13.45 8.99
CA GLY A 27 8.41 12.11 9.53
C GLY A 27 7.12 11.62 10.17
N LEU A 28 7.21 11.10 11.39
CA LEU A 28 6.08 10.49 12.11
C LEU A 28 5.38 11.46 13.08
N ALA A 29 5.68 12.77 13.02
CA ALA A 29 5.20 13.75 14.00
C ALA A 29 3.67 13.86 14.06
N ASN A 30 2.99 13.66 12.92
CA ASN A 30 1.54 13.85 12.78
C ASN A 30 0.75 12.53 12.83
N ILE A 31 1.37 11.42 13.23
CA ILE A 31 0.67 10.14 13.30
C ILE A 31 -0.10 10.02 14.62
N PRO A 32 -1.42 9.76 14.59
CA PRO A 32 -2.19 9.54 15.80
C PRO A 32 -1.65 8.35 16.62
N ALA A 33 -1.57 8.51 17.95
CA ALA A 33 -1.09 7.46 18.85
C ALA A 33 -1.82 6.11 18.68
N PRO A 34 -3.17 6.06 18.56
CA PRO A 34 -3.88 4.79 18.35
C PRO A 34 -3.48 4.07 17.05
N LEU A 35 -3.11 4.83 16.02
CA LEU A 35 -2.61 4.27 14.77
C LEU A 35 -1.23 3.65 14.98
N LEU A 36 -0.30 4.35 15.65
CA LEU A 36 1.02 3.80 15.97
C LEU A 36 0.94 2.56 16.86
N GLU A 37 0.01 2.49 17.81
CA GLU A 37 -0.20 1.30 18.63
C GLU A 37 -0.56 0.08 17.77
N THR A 38 -1.47 0.26 16.81
CA THR A 38 -1.86 -0.82 15.89
C THR A 38 -0.74 -1.14 14.89
N PHE A 39 -0.01 -0.12 14.43
CA PHE A 39 1.07 -0.23 13.47
C PHE A 39 2.35 -0.83 14.07
N GLY A 40 2.54 -0.73 15.38
CA GLY A 40 3.78 -1.13 16.05
C GLY A 40 4.93 -0.15 15.75
N LYS A 41 6.16 -0.63 15.89
CA LYS A 41 7.35 0.20 15.63
C LYS A 41 7.51 0.40 14.12
N PRO A 42 7.41 1.63 13.58
CA PRO A 42 7.58 1.84 12.16
C PRO A 42 9.01 1.52 11.74
N VAL A 43 9.17 0.72 10.67
CA VAL A 43 10.47 0.35 10.12
C VAL A 43 10.63 1.04 8.76
N PRO A 44 11.62 1.94 8.60
CA PRO A 44 11.84 2.62 7.32
C PRO A 44 12.23 1.60 6.25
N VAL A 45 11.65 1.74 5.05
CA VAL A 45 11.86 0.82 3.94
C VAL A 45 12.58 1.51 2.80
N PHE A 46 12.07 2.66 2.34
CA PHE A 46 12.71 3.47 1.32
C PHE A 46 12.20 4.92 1.34
N THR A 47 12.96 5.81 0.70
CA THR A 47 12.56 7.19 0.40
C THR A 47 12.43 7.35 -1.11
N MET A 48 11.45 8.11 -1.57
CA MET A 48 11.30 8.45 -2.99
C MET A 48 10.77 9.85 -3.21
N LEU A 49 11.12 10.46 -4.35
CA LEU A 49 10.33 11.58 -4.88
C LEU A 49 8.96 11.04 -5.31
N LEU A 50 7.91 11.59 -4.75
CA LEU A 50 6.52 11.25 -5.06
C LEU A 50 5.84 12.44 -5.73
N THR A 51 5.15 12.14 -6.82
CA THR A 51 4.29 13.06 -7.56
C THR A 51 2.96 12.37 -7.80
N ALA A 52 1.87 13.12 -7.95
CA ALA A 52 0.53 12.55 -8.10
C ALA A 52 0.36 11.62 -9.33
N ASP A 53 1.18 11.80 -10.35
CA ASP A 53 1.21 10.99 -11.59
C ASP A 53 2.09 9.73 -11.48
N LYS A 54 2.80 9.53 -10.37
CA LYS A 54 3.71 8.40 -10.20
C LYS A 54 2.93 7.09 -10.06
N LYS A 55 3.33 6.07 -10.82
CA LYS A 55 2.72 4.74 -10.70
C LYS A 55 3.23 4.01 -9.46
N LEU A 56 2.32 3.61 -8.57
CA LEU A 56 2.59 2.74 -7.42
C LEU A 56 1.79 1.44 -7.57
N SER A 57 2.31 0.33 -7.04
CA SER A 57 1.73 -1.00 -7.28
C SER A 57 0.46 -1.29 -6.48
N ARG A 58 0.26 -0.61 -5.34
CA ARG A 58 -0.78 -0.94 -4.35
C ARG A 58 -1.78 0.17 -4.11
N VAL A 59 -1.39 1.42 -4.37
CA VAL A 59 -2.14 2.63 -4.01
C VAL A 59 -2.06 3.64 -5.14
N ASN A 60 -3.00 4.56 -5.23
CA ASN A 60 -2.90 5.69 -6.15
C ASN A 60 -1.99 6.78 -5.53
N ALA A 61 -1.01 7.27 -6.30
CA ALA A 61 -0.10 8.30 -5.82
C ALA A 61 -0.80 9.64 -5.54
N ALA A 62 -1.89 9.96 -6.27
CA ALA A 62 -2.68 11.15 -6.00
C ALA A 62 -3.25 11.13 -4.57
N ASP A 63 -3.88 10.01 -4.18
CA ASP A 63 -4.45 9.82 -2.84
C ASP A 63 -3.38 9.89 -1.74
N VAL A 64 -2.18 9.38 -2.02
CA VAL A 64 -1.05 9.45 -1.08
C VAL A 64 -0.59 10.89 -0.89
N VAL A 65 -0.43 11.65 -1.97
CA VAL A 65 -0.04 13.06 -1.90
C VAL A 65 -1.10 13.87 -1.17
N GLU A 66 -2.38 13.67 -1.50
CA GLU A 66 -3.50 14.34 -0.83
C GLU A 66 -3.55 14.00 0.67
N GLY A 67 -3.44 12.71 1.04
CA GLY A 67 -3.44 12.29 2.42
C GLY A 67 -2.28 12.87 3.23
N ILE A 68 -1.07 12.93 2.64
CA ILE A 68 0.08 13.56 3.28
C ILE A 68 -0.13 15.07 3.44
N ASN A 69 -0.69 15.75 2.45
CA ASN A 69 -0.93 17.20 2.52
C ASN A 69 -2.03 17.57 3.53
N ASP A 70 -3.10 16.77 3.62
CA ASP A 70 -4.24 17.03 4.50
C ASP A 70 -3.97 16.58 5.95
N LYS A 71 -3.44 15.37 6.14
CA LYS A 71 -3.33 14.71 7.44
C LYS A 71 -1.90 14.57 7.96
N GLY A 72 -0.90 14.87 7.11
CA GLY A 72 0.51 14.60 7.39
C GLY A 72 0.94 13.16 7.09
N PHE A 73 0.02 12.27 6.71
CA PHE A 73 0.32 10.87 6.38
C PHE A 73 -0.74 10.21 5.50
N TYR A 74 -0.34 9.11 4.85
CA TYR A 74 -1.25 8.16 4.22
C TYR A 74 -1.01 6.75 4.73
N LEU A 75 -2.08 6.02 5.03
CA LEU A 75 -2.03 4.63 5.51
C LEU A 75 -2.53 3.66 4.44
N GLN A 76 -1.65 2.75 4.02
CA GLN A 76 -2.02 1.58 3.23
C GLN A 76 -2.32 0.41 4.17
N MET A 77 -3.54 -0.12 4.08
CA MET A 77 -3.94 -1.33 4.79
C MET A 77 -3.52 -2.59 4.00
N PRO A 78 -3.24 -3.71 4.69
CA PRO A 78 -3.07 -5.00 4.03
C PRO A 78 -4.33 -5.39 3.25
N PRO A 79 -4.21 -6.12 2.13
CA PRO A 79 -5.39 -6.65 1.45
C PRO A 79 -6.17 -7.61 2.37
N PRO A 80 -7.51 -7.64 2.29
CA PRO A 80 -8.30 -8.61 3.03
C PRO A 80 -7.93 -10.04 2.61
N LYS A 81 -7.83 -10.96 3.58
CA LYS A 81 -7.40 -12.35 3.36
C LYS A 81 -8.24 -13.10 2.32
N GLU A 82 -9.52 -12.75 2.18
CA GLU A 82 -10.45 -13.37 1.22
C GLU A 82 -10.07 -13.10 -0.24
N ALA A 83 -9.48 -11.93 -0.53
CA ALA A 83 -9.03 -11.60 -1.88
C ALA A 83 -7.93 -12.57 -2.36
N TYR A 84 -7.06 -13.01 -1.45
CA TYR A 84 -6.01 -13.98 -1.76
C TYR A 84 -6.58 -15.36 -2.13
N LEU A 85 -7.59 -15.84 -1.40
CA LEU A 85 -8.23 -17.13 -1.67
C LEU A 85 -9.00 -17.12 -3.01
N LEU A 86 -9.65 -15.99 -3.34
CA LEU A 86 -10.37 -15.84 -4.60
C LEU A 86 -9.42 -15.79 -5.81
N ASP A 87 -8.28 -15.11 -5.69
CA ASP A 87 -7.27 -15.06 -6.75
C ASP A 87 -6.62 -16.43 -6.98
N MET A 88 -6.32 -17.18 -5.91
CA MET A 88 -5.83 -18.56 -6.04
C MET A 88 -6.87 -19.45 -6.74
N HIS A 89 -8.15 -19.35 -6.37
CA HIS A 89 -9.21 -20.12 -7.02
C HIS A 89 -9.38 -19.73 -8.49
N ARG A 90 -9.33 -18.44 -8.82
CA ARG A 90 -9.41 -17.97 -10.22
C ARG A 90 -8.23 -18.49 -11.05
N ALA A 91 -7.01 -18.45 -10.53
CA ALA A 91 -5.83 -18.99 -11.20
C ALA A 91 -5.93 -20.52 -11.41
N HIS A 92 -6.47 -21.25 -10.43
CA HIS A 92 -6.69 -22.69 -10.54
C HIS A 92 -7.78 -23.06 -11.55
N VAL A 93 -8.91 -22.34 -11.56
CA VAL A 93 -10.00 -22.57 -12.52
C VAL A 93 -9.57 -22.23 -13.96
N ALA A 94 -8.83 -21.13 -14.15
CA ALA A 94 -8.32 -20.75 -15.45
C ALA A 94 -7.36 -21.81 -16.03
N SER A 95 -6.53 -22.43 -15.19
CA SER A 95 -5.58 -23.48 -15.60
C SER A 95 -6.23 -24.85 -15.84
N HIS A 96 -7.43 -25.12 -15.31
CA HIS A 96 -8.18 -26.37 -15.56
C HIS A 96 -9.24 -26.27 -16.67
N SER A 97 -9.57 -25.07 -17.15
CA SER A 97 -10.56 -24.88 -18.22
C SER A 97 -10.04 -25.19 -19.64
N ASN A 98 -8.74 -25.50 -19.81
CA ASN A 98 -8.12 -25.77 -21.12
C ASN A 98 -7.91 -27.28 -21.41
N MET A 99 -8.63 -28.18 -20.73
CA MET A 99 -8.52 -29.64 -20.85
C MET A 99 -9.86 -30.35 -21.10
N ARG A 100 -10.86 -29.67 -21.68
CA ARG A 100 -12.19 -30.24 -21.94
C ARG A 100 -12.77 -29.96 -23.33
N SER A 101 -11.92 -29.66 -24.28
CA SER A 101 -12.31 -29.39 -25.67
C SER A 101 -11.41 -30.17 -26.62
N ASP A 102 -11.38 -31.49 -26.52
CA ASP A 102 -10.89 -32.42 -27.55
C ASP A 102 -11.14 -33.85 -27.01
N ASP A 103 -12.35 -34.37 -27.20
CA ASP A 103 -12.58 -35.75 -27.63
C ASP A 103 -14.09 -35.98 -27.77
N GLU A 104 -14.40 -36.61 -28.90
CA GLU A 104 -15.66 -36.75 -29.63
C GLU A 104 -16.71 -37.67 -28.97
#